data_AF-A0A947CTV2-F1
#
_entry.id   AF-A0A947CTV2-F1
#
_cell.length_a   1.000
_cell.length_b   1.000
_cell.length_c   1.000
_cell.angle_alpha   90.00
_cell.angle_beta   90.00
_cell.angle_gamma   90.00
#
_symmetry.space_group_name_H-M   'P 1'
#
loop_
_entity.id
_entity.type
_entity.pdbx_description
1 polymer ?
#
loop_
_entity_poly.entity_id
_entity_poly.type
_entity_poly.pdbx_seq_one_letter_code
_entity_poly.pdbx_strand_id
1 'polypeptide(L)'
;MKQRKTILFALVAAIGLVAIGTRKIAGEHQRIRLGYELTSARAELRAVEEENRRLRLEYSLLVSPERIRPLATALGMRIAGPGELRVVDDEPKTAHRGGGK
;
A
#
# COMPACT_ATOMS: atom_id res chain seq x y z
N MET A 1 14.38 -49.14 43.75
CA MET A 1 15.01 -48.22 42.77
C MET A 1 14.41 -48.29 41.36
N LYS A 2 14.05 -49.46 40.80
CA LYS A 2 13.44 -49.60 39.46
C LYS A 2 12.15 -48.79 39.25
N GLN A 3 11.22 -48.86 40.22
CA GLN A 3 9.94 -48.13 40.22
C GLN A 3 10.09 -46.60 40.16
N ARG A 4 11.09 -46.03 40.84
CA ARG A 4 11.38 -44.58 40.78
C ARG A 4 11.84 -44.14 39.39
N LYS A 5 12.64 -44.97 38.71
CA LYS A 5 13.14 -44.66 37.36
C LYS A 5 12.04 -44.71 36.31
N THR A 6 11.12 -45.66 36.40
CA THR A 6 9.96 -45.76 35.49
C THR A 6 9.00 -44.59 35.66
N ILE A 7 8.74 -44.17 36.91
CA ILE A 7 7.89 -42.99 37.17
C ILE A 7 8.55 -41.72 36.62
N LEU A 8 9.86 -41.53 36.83
CA LEU A 8 10.61 -40.39 36.28
C LEU A 8 10.55 -40.37 34.75
N PHE A 9 10.72 -41.53 34.11
CA PHE A 9 10.66 -41.63 32.65
C PHE A 9 9.27 -41.31 32.10
N ALA A 10 8.22 -41.81 32.75
CA ALA A 10 6.83 -41.49 32.40
C ALA A 10 6.52 -39.99 32.56
N LEU A 11 7.04 -39.36 33.62
CA LEU A 11 6.87 -37.93 33.87
C LEU A 11 7.53 -37.08 32.77
N VAL A 12 8.77 -37.41 32.40
CA VAL A 12 9.50 -36.72 31.33
C VAL A 12 8.80 -36.89 29.98
N ALA A 13 8.30 -38.10 29.68
CA ALA A 13 7.54 -38.35 28.46
C ALA A 13 6.23 -37.54 28.41
N ALA A 14 5.50 -37.45 29.52
CA ALA A 14 4.28 -36.65 29.62
C ALA A 14 4.56 -35.15 29.41
N ILE A 15 5.61 -34.61 30.02
CA ILE A 15 6.02 -33.21 29.83
C ILE A 15 6.41 -32.96 28.37
N GLY A 16 7.13 -33.89 27.74
CA GLY A 16 7.51 -33.81 26.33
C GLY A 16 6.29 -33.73 25.41
N LEU A 17 5.28 -34.57 25.63
CA LEU A 17 4.03 -34.56 24.87
C LEU A 17 3.27 -33.24 24.99
N VAL A 18 3.16 -32.70 26.21
CA VAL A 18 2.50 -31.40 26.45
C VAL A 18 3.27 -30.25 25.77
N ALA A 19 4.60 -30.27 25.82
CA ALA A 19 5.43 -29.25 25.17
C ALA A 19 5.30 -29.27 23.64
N ILE A 20 5.18 -30.45 23.03
CA ILE A 20 4.96 -30.60 21.58
C ILE A 20 3.56 -30.09 21.20
N GLY A 21 2.54 -30.48 21.97
CA GLY A 21 1.16 -30.06 21.72
C GLY A 21 0.98 -28.54 21.78
N THR A 22 1.51 -27.91 22.83
CA THR A 22 1.43 -26.45 23.01
C THR A 22 2.18 -25.67 21.92
N ARG A 23 3.37 -26.13 21.50
CA ARG A 23 4.10 -25.52 20.37
C ARG A 23 3.32 -25.58 19.05
N LYS A 24 2.65 -26.69 18.78
CA LYS A 24 1.88 -26.87 17.55
C LYS A 24 0.71 -25.87 17.47
N ILE A 25 0.01 -25.67 18.58
CA ILE A 25 -1.11 -24.73 18.70
C ILE A 25 -0.63 -23.27 18.54
N ALA A 26 0.50 -22.92 19.16
CA ALA A 26 1.07 -21.56 19.04
C ALA A 26 1.47 -21.23 17.58
N GLY A 27 2.03 -22.19 16.85
CA GLY A 27 2.38 -22.02 15.43
C GLY A 27 1.15 -21.80 14.54
N GLU A 28 0.03 -22.45 14.84
CA GLU A 28 -1.20 -22.34 14.07
C GLU A 28 -1.84 -20.94 14.21
N HIS A 29 -1.87 -20.39 15.43
CA HIS A 29 -2.38 -19.03 15.66
C HIS A 29 -1.56 -17.97 14.93
N GLN A 30 -0.24 -18.13 14.89
CA GLN A 30 0.64 -17.19 14.22
C GLN A 30 0.46 -17.24 12.69
N ARG A 31 0.23 -18.42 12.13
CA ARG A 31 -0.08 -18.60 10.71
C ARG A 31 -1.43 -17.97 10.33
N ILE A 32 -2.46 -18.18 11.14
CA ILE A 32 -3.78 -17.59 10.90
C ILE A 32 -3.70 -16.07 10.95
N ARG A 33 -3.03 -15.52 11.97
CA ARG A 33 -2.86 -14.07 12.10
C ARG A 33 -2.10 -13.47 10.90
N LEU A 34 -0.99 -14.08 10.50
CA LEU A 34 -0.22 -13.65 9.33
C LEU A 34 -1.03 -13.77 8.03
N GLY A 35 -1.86 -14.81 7.91
CA GLY A 35 -2.77 -14.97 6.77
C GLY A 35 -3.81 -13.86 6.69
N TYR A 36 -4.38 -13.46 7.83
CA TYR A 36 -5.30 -12.32 7.92
C TYR A 36 -4.62 -10.99 7.62
N GLU A 37 -3.44 -10.73 8.19
CA GLU A 37 -2.65 -9.53 7.92
C GLU A 37 -2.27 -9.44 6.43
N LEU A 38 -1.88 -10.55 5.80
CA LEU A 38 -1.60 -10.60 4.37
C LEU A 38 -2.85 -10.34 3.51
N THR A 39 -3.98 -10.93 3.89
CA THR A 39 -5.23 -10.79 3.13
C THR A 39 -5.76 -9.36 3.20
N SER A 40 -5.75 -8.76 4.40
CA SER A 40 -6.15 -7.37 4.60
C SER A 40 -5.24 -6.39 3.85
N ALA A 41 -3.92 -6.54 3.96
CA ALA A 41 -2.97 -5.70 3.22
C ALA A 41 -3.15 -5.80 1.69
N ARG A 42 -3.43 -7.01 1.16
CA ARG A 42 -3.73 -7.19 -0.27
C ARG A 42 -5.03 -6.54 -0.70
N ALA A 43 -6.06 -6.59 0.16
CA ALA A 43 -7.34 -5.93 -0.13
C ALA A 43 -7.17 -4.41 -0.17
N GLU A 44 -6.41 -3.85 0.77
CA GLU A 44 -6.11 -2.42 0.82
C GLU A 44 -5.30 -1.96 -0.40
N LEU A 45 -4.26 -2.70 -0.79
CA LEU A 45 -3.49 -2.42 -2.00
C LEU A 45 -4.39 -2.36 -3.24
N ARG A 46 -5.26 -3.38 -3.41
CA ARG A 46 -6.19 -3.42 -4.55
C ARG A 46 -7.13 -2.22 -4.56
N ALA A 47 -7.69 -1.84 -3.40
CA ALA A 47 -8.56 -0.68 -3.31
C ALA A 47 -7.85 0.60 -3.75
N VAL A 48 -6.60 0.81 -3.30
CA VAL A 48 -5.80 1.98 -3.67
C VAL A 48 -5.45 1.97 -5.16
N GLU A 49 -5.09 0.81 -5.72
CA GLU A 49 -4.79 0.68 -7.15
C GLU A 49 -6.01 0.97 -8.03
N GLU A 50 -7.19 0.47 -7.64
CA GLU A 50 -8.45 0.70 -8.33
C GLU A 50 -8.82 2.20 -8.32
N GLU A 51 -8.69 2.85 -7.15
CA GLU A 51 -8.91 4.29 -6.99
C GLU A 51 -7.93 5.09 -7.84
N ASN A 52 -6.65 4.73 -7.82
CA ASN A 52 -5.64 5.41 -8.63
C ASN A 52 -5.95 5.28 -10.13
N ARG A 53 -6.35 4.09 -10.57
CA ARG A 53 -6.74 3.84 -11.96
C ARG A 53 -7.93 4.69 -12.35
N ARG A 54 -8.95 4.76 -11.50
CA ARG A 54 -10.12 5.62 -11.71
C ARG A 54 -9.72 7.09 -11.83
N LEU A 55 -8.93 7.60 -10.90
CA LEU A 55 -8.46 8.99 -10.91
C LEU A 55 -7.63 9.31 -12.16
N ARG A 56 -6.79 8.40 -12.64
CA ARG A 56 -6.05 8.58 -13.90
C ARG A 56 -6.97 8.70 -15.10
N LEU A 57 -8.03 7.91 -15.15
CA LEU A 57 -9.04 7.99 -16.21
C LEU A 57 -9.79 9.31 -16.14
N GLU A 58 -10.26 9.71 -14.95
CA GLU A 58 -10.93 10.99 -14.74
C GLU A 58 -10.02 12.16 -15.14
N TYR A 59 -8.76 12.17 -14.69
CA TYR A 59 -7.78 13.17 -15.09
C TYR A 59 -7.59 13.24 -16.60
N SER A 60 -7.46 12.09 -17.27
CA SER A 60 -7.31 12.02 -18.72
C SER A 60 -8.54 12.59 -19.46
N LEU A 61 -9.74 12.34 -18.92
CA LEU A 61 -10.98 12.92 -19.43
C LEU A 61 -11.06 14.43 -19.19
N LEU A 62 -10.62 14.92 -18.03
CA LEU A 62 -10.60 16.34 -17.70
C LEU A 62 -9.59 17.10 -18.58
N VAL A 63 -8.42 16.55 -18.81
CA VAL A 63 -7.34 17.16 -19.61
C VAL A 63 -7.57 16.98 -21.12
N SER A 64 -8.58 16.20 -21.53
CA SER A 64 -8.85 15.97 -22.94
C SER A 64 -9.09 17.29 -23.70
N PRO A 65 -8.28 17.60 -24.73
CA PRO A 65 -8.42 18.85 -25.49
C PRO A 65 -9.80 19.01 -26.10
N GLU A 66 -10.44 17.91 -26.50
CA GLU A 66 -11.78 17.88 -27.08
C GLU A 66 -12.85 18.44 -26.13
N ARG A 67 -12.70 18.27 -24.81
CA ARG A 67 -13.61 18.85 -23.82
C ARG A 67 -13.21 20.26 -23.40
N ILE A 68 -11.91 20.55 -23.34
CA ILE A 68 -11.41 21.87 -22.91
C ILE A 68 -11.63 22.93 -23.99
N ARG A 69 -11.39 22.62 -25.27
CA ARG A 69 -11.51 23.56 -26.40
C ARG A 69 -12.86 24.29 -26.46
N PRO A 70 -14.02 23.62 -26.41
CA PRO A 70 -15.31 24.32 -26.47
C PRO A 70 -15.55 25.23 -25.26
N LEU A 71 -15.16 24.80 -24.05
CA LEU A 71 -15.25 25.62 -22.83
C LEU A 71 -14.32 26.84 -22.90
N ALA A 72 -13.08 26.63 -23.32
CA ALA A 72 -12.09 27.68 -23.50
C ALA A 72 -12.57 28.71 -24.53
N THR A 73 -13.15 28.24 -25.64
CA THR A 73 -13.69 29.10 -26.71
C THR A 73 -14.89 29.90 -26.21
N ALA A 74 -15.80 29.30 -25.43
CA ALA A 74 -16.92 30.00 -24.80
C ALA A 74 -16.46 31.08 -23.81
N LEU A 75 -15.30 30.90 -23.18
CA LEU A 75 -14.65 31.90 -22.32
C LEU A 75 -13.80 32.92 -23.10
N GLY A 76 -13.86 32.92 -24.43
CA GLY A 76 -13.12 33.85 -25.29
C GLY A 76 -11.63 33.51 -25.46
N MET A 77 -11.19 32.35 -24.99
CA MET A 77 -9.82 31.88 -25.20
C MET A 77 -9.65 31.32 -26.61
N ARG A 78 -8.48 31.54 -27.21
CA ARG A 78 -8.11 31.02 -28.53
C ARG A 78 -6.79 30.26 -28.44
N ILE A 79 -6.62 29.28 -29.32
CA ILE A 79 -5.33 28.60 -29.49
C ILE A 79 -4.31 29.62 -30.00
N ALA A 80 -3.15 29.70 -29.37
CA ALA A 80 -2.04 30.54 -29.83
C ALA A 80 -1.54 30.05 -31.19
N GLY A 81 -1.40 30.97 -32.14
CA GLY A 81 -0.89 30.68 -33.48
C GLY A 81 0.64 30.55 -33.50
N PRO A 82 1.21 30.07 -34.63
CA PRO A 82 2.66 30.03 -34.82
C PRO A 82 3.27 31.43 -34.63
N GLY A 83 4.23 31.57 -33.71
CA GLY A 83 4.90 32.85 -33.41
C GLY A 83 4.34 33.65 -32.24
N GLU A 84 3.20 33.26 -31.66
CA GLU A 84 2.62 33.91 -30.47
C GLU A 84 3.09 33.28 -29.14
N LEU A 85 3.84 32.18 -29.21
CA LEU A 85 4.40 31.48 -28.05
C LEU A 85 5.83 31.96 -27.79
N ARG A 86 6.07 32.53 -26.61
CA ARG A 86 7.41 32.83 -26.11
C ARG A 86 7.70 31.95 -24.90
N VAL A 87 8.72 31.10 -24.99
CA VAL A 87 9.24 30.37 -23.85
C VAL A 87 9.98 31.39 -22.97
N VAL A 88 9.53 31.54 -21.73
CA VAL A 88 10.26 32.27 -20.70
C VAL A 88 11.10 31.23 -19.99
N ASP A 89 12.42 31.38 -20.04
CA ASP A 89 13.33 30.56 -19.25
C ASP A 89 13.07 30.88 -17.78
N ASP A 90 12.30 30.03 -17.08
CA ASP A 90 12.22 30.07 -15.64
C ASP A 90 13.58 29.59 -15.11
N GLU A 91 14.40 30.54 -14.62
CA GLU A 91 15.45 30.17 -13.68
C GLU A 91 14.80 29.34 -12.57
N PRO A 92 15.35 28.16 -12.22
CA PRO A 92 14.75 27.30 -11.22
C PRO A 92 14.71 28.07 -9.91
N LYS A 93 13.51 28.51 -9.52
CA LYS A 93 13.21 29.12 -8.23
C LYS A 93 13.46 28.09 -7.14
N THR A 94 14.74 27.91 -6.83
CA THR A 94 15.25 27.18 -5.67
C THR A 94 15.02 28.04 -4.44
N ALA A 95 13.75 28.11 -4.01
CA ALA A 95 13.34 28.68 -2.74
C ALA A 95 12.06 27.95 -2.33
N HIS A 96 11.95 27.26 -1.19
CA HIS A 96 12.63 27.45 0.07
C HIS A 96 12.39 26.19 0.93
N ARG A 97 13.43 25.38 1.12
CA ARG A 97 13.50 24.40 2.21
C ARG A 97 14.04 25.12 3.44
N GLY A 98 13.16 25.72 4.22
CA GLY A 98 13.38 26.03 5.64
C GLY A 98 12.19 25.41 6.38
N GLY A 99 12.32 24.47 7.33
CA GLY A 99 13.42 24.28 8.27
C GLY A 99 13.34 25.36 9.34
N GLY A 100 12.45 25.22 10.33
CA GLY A 100 12.36 26.22 11.39
C GLY A 100 11.24 26.03 12.42
N LYS A 101 11.45 25.06 13.31
CA LYS A 101 10.93 24.91 14.69
C LYS A 101 9.44 24.69 14.93
#